data_AF-A0A6P1FKD0-F1
#
_entry.id   AF-A0A6P1FKD0-F1
#
_cell.length_a   1.000
_cell.length_b   1.000
_cell.length_c   1.000
_cell.angle_alpha   90.00
_cell.angle_beta   90.00
_cell.angle_gamma   90.00
#
_symmetry.space_group_name_H-M   'P 1'
#
loop_
_entity.id
_entity.type
_entity.pdbx_description
1 polymer ?
#
loop_
_entity_poly.entity_id
_entity_poly.type
_entity_poly.pdbx_seq_one_letter_code
_entity_poly.pdbx_strand_id
1 'polypeptide(L)'
;MTTDHDFLQDPASAPTRLGRGGVVLRDAVHRLVAPWFEQARLRTEELRAETAALRDEVAGLRGELSAVQGDVAVLRDESAGLRAGLDELSATVAAERASSESAGAAAAEQAADTAAALDERVRGAELELRAVTRRLAEALDR
;
A
#
# COMPACT_ATOMS: atom_id res chain seq x y z
N MET A 1 65.50 18.20 -17.74
CA MET A 1 65.09 16.79 -17.54
C MET A 1 63.88 16.56 -18.40
N THR A 2 63.90 15.52 -19.23
CA THR A 2 62.76 15.14 -20.08
C THR A 2 61.60 14.74 -19.18
N THR A 3 60.42 15.34 -19.36
CA THR A 3 59.24 14.93 -18.60
C THR A 3 58.66 13.64 -19.18
N ASP A 4 57.84 12.94 -18.40
CA ASP A 4 57.16 11.71 -18.85
C ASP A 4 56.27 11.99 -20.08
N HIS A 5 55.68 13.20 -20.13
CA HIS A 5 54.92 13.68 -21.28
C HIS A 5 55.79 13.88 -22.53
N ASP A 6 56.97 14.49 -22.38
CA ASP A 6 57.91 14.70 -23.49
C ASP A 6 58.44 13.38 -24.04
N PHE A 7 58.65 12.38 -23.18
CA PHE A 7 59.08 11.04 -23.58
C PHE A 7 58.00 10.27 -24.36
N LEU A 8 56.74 10.39 -23.94
CA LEU A 8 55.61 9.75 -24.63
C LEU A 8 55.37 10.34 -26.03
N GLN A 9 55.61 11.64 -26.20
CA GLN A 9 55.49 12.30 -27.51
C GLN A 9 56.73 12.09 -28.39
N ASP A 10 57.92 12.15 -27.79
CA ASP A 10 59.19 11.92 -28.47
C ASP A 10 60.09 11.02 -27.60
N PRO A 11 60.14 9.70 -27.83
CA PRO A 11 60.99 8.82 -27.04
C PRO A 11 62.49 9.14 -27.20
N ALA A 12 62.90 9.83 -28.28
CA ALA A 12 64.30 10.25 -28.48
C ALA A 12 64.71 11.42 -27.55
N SER A 13 63.74 12.12 -26.95
CA SER A 13 63.98 13.23 -26.04
C SER A 13 64.63 12.79 -24.71
N ALA A 14 64.59 11.50 -24.35
CA ALA A 14 65.26 10.99 -23.15
C ALA A 14 66.77 10.73 -23.38
N PRO A 15 67.65 11.23 -22.50
CA PRO A 15 69.09 11.05 -22.64
C PRO A 15 69.51 9.58 -22.51
N THR A 16 70.48 9.14 -23.32
CA THR A 16 71.02 7.77 -23.28
C THR A 16 72.53 7.74 -23.45
N ARG A 17 73.19 6.81 -22.73
CA ARG A 17 74.63 6.54 -22.86
C ARG A 17 74.98 5.62 -24.04
N LEU A 18 73.96 5.04 -24.71
CA LEU A 18 74.12 4.05 -25.77
C LEU A 18 74.26 4.67 -27.19
N GLY A 19 74.40 6.00 -27.28
CA GLY A 19 74.51 6.71 -28.56
C GLY A 19 73.31 6.52 -29.49
N ARG A 20 73.52 6.70 -30.81
CA ARG A 20 72.45 6.63 -31.82
C ARG A 20 71.72 5.28 -31.86
N GLY A 21 72.41 4.17 -31.66
CA GLY A 21 71.79 2.83 -31.63
C GLY A 21 70.78 2.66 -30.49
N GLY A 22 71.07 3.23 -29.31
CA GLY A 22 70.15 3.21 -28.18
C GLY A 22 68.90 4.08 -28.38
N VAL A 23 69.01 5.17 -29.15
CA VAL A 23 67.85 6.00 -29.52
C VAL A 23 66.94 5.23 -30.48
N VAL A 24 67.50 4.59 -31.51
CA VAL A 24 66.74 3.79 -32.50
C VAL A 24 66.07 2.58 -31.85
N LEU A 25 66.78 1.85 -30.98
CA LEU A 25 66.21 0.71 -30.26
C LEU A 25 65.03 1.14 -29.38
N ARG A 26 65.18 2.24 -28.64
CA ARG A 26 64.11 2.79 -27.79
C ARG A 26 62.91 3.22 -28.59
N ASP A 27 63.11 3.92 -29.72
CA ASP A 27 62.03 4.32 -30.62
C ASP A 27 61.30 3.09 -31.19
N ALA A 28 62.03 2.05 -31.60
CA ALA A 28 61.45 0.78 -32.05
C ALA A 28 60.64 0.07 -30.96
N VAL A 29 61.16 0.01 -29.73
CA VAL A 29 60.46 -0.56 -28.57
C VAL A 29 59.22 0.28 -28.22
N HIS A 30 59.32 1.61 -28.22
CA HIS A 30 58.20 2.50 -27.95
C HIS A 30 57.08 2.30 -28.99
N ARG A 31 57.40 2.25 -30.29
CA ARG A 31 56.42 1.94 -31.34
C ARG A 31 55.75 0.59 -31.17
N LEU A 32 56.47 -0.42 -30.68
CA LEU A 32 55.92 -1.75 -30.47
C LEU A 32 54.94 -1.81 -29.28
N VAL A 33 55.27 -1.14 -28.17
CA VAL A 33 54.53 -1.30 -26.91
C VAL A 33 53.50 -0.19 -26.66
N ALA A 34 53.72 1.03 -27.16
CA ALA A 34 52.80 2.17 -26.95
C ALA A 34 51.34 1.87 -27.34
N PRO A 35 51.04 1.19 -28.48
CA PRO A 35 49.66 0.85 -28.82
C PRO A 35 48.96 -0.03 -27.78
N TRP A 36 49.69 -0.96 -27.17
CA TRP A 36 49.16 -1.85 -26.12
C TRP A 36 48.85 -1.08 -24.83
N PHE A 37 49.72 -0.15 -24.44
CA PHE A 37 49.48 0.70 -23.27
C PHE A 37 48.30 1.66 -23.48
N GLU A 38 48.18 2.25 -24.69
CA GLU A 38 47.03 3.11 -24.98
C GLU A 38 45.73 2.30 -24.99
N GLN A 39 45.73 1.10 -25.57
CA GLN A 39 44.58 0.21 -25.54
C GLN A 39 44.21 -0.21 -24.10
N ALA A 40 45.21 -0.51 -23.25
CA ALA A 40 44.98 -0.80 -21.84
C ALA A 40 44.41 0.41 -21.10
N ARG A 41 44.90 1.62 -21.38
CA ARG A 41 44.39 2.87 -20.82
C ARG A 41 42.93 3.08 -21.19
N LEU A 42 42.60 2.99 -22.47
CA LEU A 42 41.23 3.15 -22.98
C LEU A 42 40.27 2.16 -22.34
N ARG A 43 40.62 0.87 -22.29
CA ARG A 43 39.80 -0.14 -21.59
C ARG A 43 39.60 0.19 -20.11
N THR A 44 40.63 0.74 -19.47
CA THR A 44 40.51 1.12 -18.06
C THR A 44 39.58 2.32 -17.89
N GLU A 45 39.62 3.30 -18.80
CA GLU A 45 38.65 4.41 -18.79
C GLU A 45 37.21 3.94 -19.07
N GLU A 46 37.03 3.03 -20.04
CA GLU A 46 35.73 2.40 -20.33
C GLU A 46 35.17 1.69 -19.09
N LEU A 47 35.98 0.84 -18.43
CA LEU A 47 35.57 0.16 -17.19
C LEU A 47 35.25 1.14 -16.06
N ARG A 48 35.98 2.26 -15.95
CA ARG A 48 35.66 3.30 -14.95
C ARG A 48 34.32 3.96 -15.25
N ALA A 49 34.03 4.25 -16.52
CA ALA A 49 32.76 4.83 -16.93
C ALA A 49 31.59 3.86 -16.66
N GLU A 50 31.73 2.59 -17.03
CA GLU A 50 30.72 1.55 -16.73
C GLU A 50 30.52 1.39 -15.22
N THR A 51 31.60 1.38 -14.44
CA THR A 51 31.50 1.30 -12.97
C THR A 51 30.81 2.52 -12.38
N ALA A 52 31.01 3.71 -12.94
CA ALA A 52 30.31 4.91 -12.52
C ALA A 52 28.80 4.82 -12.84
N ALA A 53 28.45 4.43 -14.07
CA ALA A 53 27.06 4.22 -14.47
C ALA A 53 26.33 3.20 -13.58
N LEU A 54 26.97 2.06 -13.30
CA LEU A 54 26.42 1.04 -12.39
C LEU A 54 26.21 1.56 -10.96
N ARG A 55 27.08 2.45 -10.46
CA ARG A 55 26.89 3.07 -9.15
C ARG A 55 25.67 3.98 -9.14
N ASP A 56 25.46 4.75 -10.20
CA ASP A 56 24.30 5.63 -10.35
C ASP A 56 23.00 4.83 -10.45
N GLU A 57 22.99 3.75 -11.25
CA GLU A 57 21.86 2.81 -11.32
C GLU A 57 21.54 2.19 -9.97
N VAL A 58 22.55 1.70 -9.22
CA VAL A 58 22.35 1.15 -7.88
C VAL A 58 21.84 2.21 -6.90
N ALA A 59 22.28 3.47 -7.03
CA ALA A 59 21.75 4.57 -6.22
C ALA A 59 20.27 4.84 -6.55
N GLY A 60 19.90 4.82 -7.83
CA GLY A 60 18.51 4.94 -8.30
C GLY A 60 17.62 3.83 -7.74
N LEU A 61 18.06 2.57 -7.88
CA LEU A 61 17.33 1.39 -7.36
C LEU A 61 17.14 1.45 -5.84
N ARG A 62 18.11 1.97 -5.10
CA ARG A 62 17.96 2.18 -3.64
C ARG A 62 16.91 3.25 -3.33
N GLY A 63 16.84 4.31 -4.13
CA GLY A 63 15.79 5.33 -4.03
C GLY A 63 14.40 4.74 -4.27
N GLU A 64 14.24 3.99 -5.36
CA GLU A 64 12.98 3.30 -5.69
C GLU A 64 12.57 2.31 -4.59
N LEU A 65 13.52 1.51 -4.08
CA LEU A 65 13.25 0.59 -2.98
C LEU A 65 12.78 1.32 -1.72
N SER A 66 13.39 2.46 -1.39
CA SER A 66 12.95 3.29 -0.25
C SER A 66 11.55 3.85 -0.46
N ALA A 67 11.18 4.25 -1.67
CA ALA A 67 9.84 4.72 -1.99
C ALA A 67 8.81 3.59 -1.80
N VAL A 68 9.08 2.41 -2.37
CA VAL A 68 8.21 1.22 -2.21
C VAL A 68 8.06 0.83 -0.74
N GLN A 69 9.12 0.91 0.06
CA GLN A 69 9.02 0.67 1.50
C GLN A 69 8.08 1.66 2.20
N GLY A 70 8.11 2.94 1.79
CA GLY A 70 7.18 3.96 2.25
C GLY A 70 5.73 3.63 1.88
N ASP A 71 5.48 3.33 0.61
CA ASP A 71 4.13 2.97 0.12
C ASP A 71 3.57 1.75 0.86
N VAL A 72 4.39 0.73 1.08
CA VAL A 72 4.00 -0.47 1.84
C VAL A 72 3.67 -0.15 3.30
N ALA A 73 4.34 0.83 3.92
CA ALA A 73 4.00 1.27 5.28
C ALA A 73 2.63 1.96 5.30
N VAL A 74 2.37 2.88 4.37
CA VAL A 74 1.07 3.55 4.24
C VAL A 74 -0.06 2.54 4.03
N LEU A 75 0.11 1.58 3.12
CA LEU A 75 -0.89 0.55 2.85
C LEU A 75 -1.18 -0.33 4.07
N ARG A 76 -0.19 -0.56 4.94
CA ARG A 76 -0.42 -1.31 6.20
C ARG A 76 -1.28 -0.50 7.17
N ASP A 77 -1.01 0.79 7.31
CA ASP A 77 -1.77 1.68 8.17
C ASP A 77 -3.22 1.83 7.68
N GLU A 78 -3.41 2.01 6.37
CA GLU A 78 -4.74 2.04 5.75
C GLU A 78 -5.49 0.72 5.97
N SER A 79 -4.83 -0.42 5.80
CA SER A 79 -5.43 -1.74 6.05
C SER A 79 -5.83 -1.94 7.52
N ALA A 80 -5.02 -1.44 8.46
CA ALA A 80 -5.36 -1.47 9.88
C ALA A 80 -6.57 -0.58 10.19
N GLY A 81 -6.63 0.63 9.60
CA GLY A 81 -7.77 1.53 9.72
C GLY A 81 -9.06 0.94 9.18
N LEU A 82 -9.01 0.30 8.00
CA LEU A 82 -10.17 -0.38 7.40
C LEU A 82 -10.68 -1.53 8.26
N ARG A 83 -9.79 -2.32 8.89
CA ARG A 83 -10.19 -3.39 9.82
C ARG A 83 -10.89 -2.83 11.05
N ALA A 84 -10.34 -1.78 11.66
CA ALA A 84 -10.98 -1.12 12.80
C ALA A 84 -12.37 -0.57 12.44
N GLY A 85 -12.51 0.05 11.27
CA GLY A 85 -13.81 0.53 10.78
C GLY A 85 -14.82 -0.60 10.52
N LEU A 86 -14.36 -1.76 10.02
CA LEU A 86 -15.21 -2.94 9.84
C LEU A 86 -15.70 -3.50 11.18
N ASP A 87 -14.82 -3.56 12.18
CA ASP A 87 -15.15 -4.03 13.52
C ASP A 87 -16.18 -3.10 14.19
N GLU A 88 -16.00 -1.79 14.07
CA GLU A 88 -16.94 -0.78 14.55
C GLU A 88 -18.31 -0.92 13.88
N LEU A 89 -18.34 -1.00 12.54
CA LEU A 89 -19.58 -1.18 11.78
C LEU A 89 -20.30 -2.48 12.19
N SER A 90 -19.55 -3.56 12.37
CA SER A 90 -20.09 -4.85 12.81
C SER A 90 -20.73 -4.74 14.20
N ALA A 91 -20.09 -4.02 15.12
CA ALA A 91 -20.63 -3.77 16.45
C ALA A 91 -21.91 -2.91 16.40
N THR A 92 -21.93 -1.83 15.60
CA THR A 92 -23.12 -0.99 15.40
C THR A 92 -24.28 -1.80 14.85
N VAL A 93 -24.04 -2.62 13.81
CA VAL A 93 -25.08 -3.46 13.21
C VAL A 93 -25.61 -4.49 14.21
N ALA A 94 -24.76 -5.08 15.05
CA ALA A 94 -25.20 -5.99 16.10
C ALA A 94 -26.09 -5.28 17.14
N ALA A 95 -25.71 -4.06 17.55
CA ALA A 95 -26.49 -3.26 18.49
C ALA A 95 -27.86 -2.87 17.90
N GLU A 96 -27.91 -2.43 16.64
CA GLU A 96 -29.16 -2.10 15.94
C GLU A 96 -30.09 -3.31 15.82
N ARG A 97 -29.54 -4.50 15.52
CA ARG A 97 -30.34 -5.74 15.50
C ARG A 97 -30.94 -6.05 16.86
N ALA A 98 -30.16 -5.98 17.93
CA ALA A 98 -30.65 -6.21 19.29
C ALA A 98 -31.73 -5.18 19.68
N SER A 99 -31.54 -3.91 19.32
CA SER A 99 -32.55 -2.86 19.53
C SER A 99 -33.84 -3.15 18.76
N SER A 100 -33.73 -3.54 17.49
CA SER A 100 -34.90 -3.90 16.66
C SER A 100 -35.65 -5.13 17.20
N GLU A 101 -34.94 -6.14 17.70
CA GLU A 101 -35.55 -7.33 18.31
C GLU A 101 -36.30 -6.96 19.60
N SER A 102 -35.68 -6.15 20.46
CA SER A 102 -36.32 -5.65 21.67
C SER A 102 -37.56 -4.81 21.37
N ALA A 103 -37.47 -3.90 20.40
CA ALA A 103 -38.61 -3.10 19.95
C ALA A 103 -39.73 -3.97 19.37
N GLY A 104 -39.38 -5.01 18.60
CA GLY A 104 -40.33 -5.98 18.07
C GLY A 104 -41.05 -6.77 19.16
N ALA A 105 -40.33 -7.21 20.19
CA ALA A 105 -40.91 -7.89 21.34
C ALA A 105 -41.87 -6.98 22.12
N ALA A 106 -41.47 -5.74 22.41
CA ALA A 106 -42.32 -4.76 23.08
C ALA A 106 -43.58 -4.43 22.26
N ALA A 107 -43.46 -4.31 20.94
CA ALA A 107 -44.61 -4.10 20.06
C ALA A 107 -45.57 -5.31 20.06
N ALA A 108 -45.04 -6.54 20.10
CA ALA A 108 -45.84 -7.75 20.18
C ALA A 108 -46.60 -7.86 21.51
N GLU A 109 -45.94 -7.52 22.63
CA GLU A 109 -46.56 -7.47 23.96
C GLU A 109 -47.70 -6.43 23.99
N GLN A 110 -47.44 -5.20 23.53
CA GLN A 110 -48.46 -4.16 23.43
C GLN A 110 -49.64 -4.58 22.54
N ALA A 111 -49.37 -5.27 21.42
CA ALA A 111 -50.42 -5.80 20.56
C ALA A 111 -51.28 -6.88 21.25
N ALA A 112 -50.65 -7.76 22.05
CA ALA A 112 -51.36 -8.76 22.83
C ALA A 112 -52.25 -8.13 23.91
N ASP A 113 -51.73 -7.14 24.65
CA ASP A 113 -52.48 -6.41 25.68
C ASP A 113 -53.68 -5.66 25.10
N THR A 114 -53.47 -4.98 23.97
CA THR A 114 -54.56 -4.28 23.28
C THR A 114 -55.62 -5.24 22.75
N ALA A 115 -55.22 -6.40 22.22
CA ALA A 115 -56.15 -7.44 21.79
C ALA A 115 -56.98 -7.99 22.96
N ALA A 116 -56.35 -8.28 24.10
CA ALA A 116 -57.03 -8.74 25.31
C ALA A 116 -58.02 -7.70 25.85
N ALA A 117 -57.63 -6.42 25.86
CA ALA A 117 -58.51 -5.33 26.28
C ALA A 117 -59.72 -5.15 25.36
N LEU A 118 -59.54 -5.33 24.04
CA LEU A 118 -60.64 -5.27 23.08
C LEU A 118 -61.60 -6.46 23.23
N ASP A 119 -61.07 -7.66 23.43
CA ASP A 119 -61.84 -8.88 23.65
C ASP A 119 -62.72 -8.76 24.91
N GLU A 120 -62.19 -8.22 26.00
CA GLU A 120 -62.97 -7.96 27.22
C GLU A 120 -64.08 -6.91 26.99
N ARG A 121 -63.78 -5.82 26.26
CA ARG A 121 -64.79 -4.82 25.89
C ARG A 121 -65.90 -5.40 25.01
N VAL A 122 -65.56 -6.28 24.07
CA VAL A 122 -66.53 -6.96 23.20
C VAL A 122 -67.42 -7.88 24.03
N ARG A 123 -66.85 -8.69 24.93
CA ARG A 123 -67.63 -9.53 25.86
C ARG A 123 -68.59 -8.70 26.72
N GLY A 124 -68.11 -7.58 27.27
CA GLY A 124 -68.93 -6.64 28.03
C GLY A 124 -70.12 -6.12 27.20
N ALA A 125 -69.85 -5.63 25.99
CA ALA A 125 -70.88 -5.12 25.08
C ALA A 125 -71.91 -6.21 24.69
N GLU A 126 -71.47 -7.45 24.45
CA GLU A 126 -72.39 -8.56 24.19
C GLU A 126 -73.32 -8.85 25.36
N LEU A 127 -72.81 -8.83 26.59
CA LEU A 127 -73.61 -9.05 27.80
C LEU A 127 -74.63 -7.94 27.99
N GLU A 128 -74.25 -6.69 27.77
CA GLU A 128 -75.15 -5.54 27.79
C GLU A 128 -76.26 -5.65 26.75
N LEU A 129 -75.93 -6.00 25.50
CA LEU A 129 -76.91 -6.22 24.43
C LEU A 129 -77.91 -7.34 24.80
N ARG A 130 -77.44 -8.47 25.35
CA ARG A 130 -78.31 -9.55 25.82
C ARG A 130 -79.24 -9.08 26.95
N ALA A 131 -78.73 -8.28 27.89
CA ALA A 131 -79.53 -7.72 28.98
C ALA A 131 -80.59 -6.73 28.48
N VAL A 132 -80.25 -5.84 27.54
CA VAL A 132 -81.18 -4.91 26.89
C VAL A 132 -82.27 -5.68 26.13
N THR A 133 -81.87 -6.72 25.39
CA THR A 133 -82.81 -7.57 24.63
C THR A 133 -83.81 -8.27 25.57
N ARG A 134 -83.34 -8.80 26.70
CA ARG A 134 -84.21 -9.42 27.72
C ARG A 134 -85.19 -8.40 28.31
N ARG A 135 -84.71 -7.21 28.71
CA ARG A 135 -85.58 -6.15 29.26
C ARG A 135 -86.63 -5.68 28.27
N LEU A 136 -86.30 -5.59 26.98
CA LEU A 136 -87.25 -5.26 25.92
C LEU A 136 -88.33 -6.34 25.78
N ALA A 137 -87.95 -7.62 25.79
CA ALA A 137 -88.93 -8.72 25.74
C ALA A 137 -89.89 -8.68 26.94
N GLU A 138 -89.37 -8.49 28.16
CA GLU A 138 -90.18 -8.36 29.38
C GLU A 138 -91.13 -7.15 29.36
N ALA A 139 -90.76 -6.07 28.66
CA ALA A 139 -91.59 -4.88 28.52
C ALA A 139 -92.70 -5.03 27.47
N LEU A 140 -92.49 -5.86 26.44
CA LEU A 140 -93.47 -6.15 25.39
C LEU A 140 -94.54 -7.18 25.82
N ASP A 141 -94.22 -8.06 26.77
CA ASP A 141 -95.13 -9.06 27.33
C ASP A 141 -96.10 -8.52 28.42
N ARG A 142 -96.02 -7.23 28.76
CA ARG A 142 -96.90 -6.54 29.72
C ARG A 142 -97.95 -5.68 29.03
#